data_AF-A0A2R6Y539-F1
#
_entry.id   AF-A0A2R6Y539-F1
#
_cell.length_a   1.000
_cell.length_b   1.000
_cell.length_c   1.000
_cell.angle_alpha   90.00
_cell.angle_beta   90.00
_cell.angle_gamma   90.00
#
_symmetry.space_group_name_H-M   'P 1'
#
loop_
_entity.id
_entity.type
_entity.pdbx_description
1 polymer ?
#
loop_
_entity_poly.entity_id
_entity_poly.type
_entity_poly.pdbx_seq_one_letter_code
_entity_poly.pdbx_strand_id
1 'polypeptide(L)' 'MQEVAEAYRKRYGYNPEAILADKIFRTRANLKYCKERGIRLSGPPLGRPSPAS' A
#
# COMPACT_ATOMS: atom_id res chain seq x y z
N MET A 1 0.26 -7.86 -0.22
CA MET A 1 -0.68 -6.73 0.00
C MET A 1 -2.12 -7.15 -0.20
N GLN A 2 -2.39 -7.94 -1.24
CA GLN A 2 -3.69 -8.58 -1.43
C GLN A 2 -4.15 -9.39 -0.21
N GLU A 3 -3.30 -10.26 0.34
CA GLU A 3 -3.65 -11.07 1.52
C GLU A 3 -4.05 -10.22 2.74
N VAL A 4 -3.33 -9.12 3.00
CA VAL A 4 -3.64 -8.21 4.11
C VAL A 4 -5.00 -7.52 3.91
N ALA A 5 -5.26 -7.04 2.69
CA ALA A 5 -6.54 -6.40 2.36
C ALA A 5 -7.70 -7.41 2.40
N GLU A 6 -7.50 -8.64 1.94
CA GLU A 6 -8.50 -9.71 1.96
C GLU A 6 -8.79 -10.21 3.38
N ALA A 7 -7.77 -10.36 4.23
CA ALA A 7 -7.95 -10.70 5.63
C ALA A 7 -8.76 -9.62 6.37
N TYR A 8 -8.46 -8.34 6.13
CA TYR A 8 -9.24 -7.22 6.66
C TYR A 8 -10.68 -7.27 6.18
N ARG A 9 -10.88 -7.44 4.87
CA ARG A 9 -12.23 -7.52 4.27
C ARG A 9 -13.02 -8.71 4.78
N LYS A 10 -12.40 -9.87 4.99
CA LYS A 10 -13.06 -11.05 5.57
C LYS A 10 -13.52 -10.78 7.01
N ARG A 11 -12.77 -9.97 7.76
CA ARG A 11 -13.08 -9.64 9.16
C ARG A 11 -14.13 -8.55 9.31
N TYR A 12 -14.11 -7.52 8.46
CA TYR A 12 -14.94 -6.32 8.62
C TYR A 12 -16.00 -6.13 7.51
N GLY A 13 -15.90 -6.89 6.41
CA GLY A 13 -16.83 -6.84 5.28
C GLY A 13 -16.47 -5.85 4.16
N TYR A 14 -15.49 -4.97 4.38
CA TYR A 14 -15.08 -3.91 3.44
C TYR A 14 -13.56 -3.79 3.29
N ASN A 15 -13.09 -3.12 2.23
CA ASN A 15 -11.66 -2.84 2.04
C ASN A 15 -11.21 -1.72 2.99
N PRO A 16 -10.00 -1.77 3.56
CA PRO A 16 -9.49 -0.69 4.40
C PRO A 16 -9.29 0.59 3.57
N GLU A 17 -9.55 1.75 4.16
CA GLU A 17 -9.29 3.04 3.51
C GLU A 17 -7.79 3.27 3.25
N ALA A 18 -6.93 2.77 4.14
CA ALA A 18 -5.48 2.88 4.01
C ALA A 18 -4.75 1.66 4.58
N ILE A 19 -3.58 1.37 4.01
CA ILE A 19 -2.63 0.37 4.55
C ILE A 19 -1.29 1.07 4.79
N LEU A 20 -0.80 1.02 6.03
CA LEU A 20 0.55 1.43 6.39
C LEU A 20 1.52 0.31 6.00
N ALA A 21 2.39 0.56 5.05
CA ALA A 21 3.25 -0.45 4.46
C ALA A 21 4.69 0.04 4.35
N ASP A 22 5.62 -0.83 4.74
CA ASP A 22 7.04 -0.59 4.56
C ASP A 22 7.45 -0.57 3.08
N LYS A 23 8.65 -0.02 2.83
CA LYS A 23 9.23 0.16 1.49
C LYS A 23 9.19 -1.12 0.65
N ILE A 24 9.46 -2.28 1.25
CA ILE A 24 9.51 -3.57 0.55
C ILE A 24 8.15 -3.98 -0.05
N PHE A 25 7.04 -3.47 0.51
CA PHE A 25 5.69 -3.76 0.04
C PHE A 25 5.19 -2.75 -0.99
N ARG A 26 5.93 -1.67 -1.27
CA ARG A 26 5.56 -0.65 -2.27
C ARG A 26 5.96 -1.03 -3.69
N THR A 27 5.75 -2.30 -4.07
CA THR A 27 5.95 -2.77 -5.45
C THR A 27 4.87 -2.23 -6.39
N ARG A 28 5.14 -2.17 -7.69
CA ARG A 28 4.16 -1.72 -8.71
C ARG A 28 2.86 -2.52 -8.66
N ALA A 29 2.96 -3.83 -8.42
CA ALA A 29 1.80 -4.72 -8.31
C ALA A 29 0.93 -4.34 -7.10
N ASN A 30 1.52 -4.14 -5.93
CA ASN A 30 0.79 -3.76 -4.72
C ASN A 30 0.18 -2.36 -4.84
N LEU A 31 0.89 -1.41 -5.46
CA LEU A 31 0.37 -0.08 -5.73
C LEU A 31 -0.86 -0.12 -6.66
N LYS A 32 -0.80 -0.91 -7.75
CA LYS A 32 -1.92 -1.09 -8.68
C LYS A 32 -3.12 -1.72 -7.97
N TYR A 33 -2.89 -2.81 -7.23
CA TYR A 33 -3.93 -3.49 -6.46
C TYR A 33 -4.67 -2.55 -5.50
N CYS A 34 -3.91 -1.75 -4.72
CA CYS A 34 -4.47 -0.79 -3.79
C CYS A 34 -5.24 0.33 -4.51
N LYS A 35 -4.68 0.88 -5.60
CA LYS A 35 -5.30 1.96 -6.38
C LYS A 35 -6.65 1.55 -6.98
N GLU A 36 -6.73 0.36 -7.56
CA GLU A 36 -7.97 -0.18 -8.15
C GLU A 36 -9.09 -0.37 -7.12
N ARG A 37 -8.73 -0.55 -5.85
CA ARG A 37 -9.65 -0.82 -4.74
C ARG A 37 -9.90 0.40 -3.85
N GLY A 38 -9.38 1.57 -4.22
CA GLY A 38 -9.50 2.80 -3.44
C GLY A 38 -8.70 2.79 -2.12
N ILE A 39 -7.73 1.87 -1.98
CA ILE A 39 -6.93 1.72 -0.77
C ILE A 39 -5.72 2.66 -0.85
N ARG A 40 -5.57 3.54 0.13
CA ARG A 40 -4.40 4.42 0.23
C ARG A 40 -3.20 3.65 0.81
N LEU A 41 -2.22 3.36 -0.03
CA LEU A 41 -0.95 2.79 0.44
C LEU A 41 -0.05 3.90 1.00
N SER A 42 0.10 3.94 2.32
CA SER A 42 0.90 4.95 3.02
C SER A 42 2.20 4.34 3.54
N GLY A 43 3.28 5.11 3.47
CA GLY A 43 4.60 4.73 3.96
C GLY A 43 5.60 5.84 3.64
N PRO A 44 6.77 5.86 4.29
CA PRO A 44 7.80 6.84 3.98
C PRO A 44 8.05 6.86 2.47
N PRO A 45 8.21 8.04 1.85
CA PRO A 45 8.49 8.13 0.42
C PRO A 45 9.64 7.18 0.09
N LEU A 46 9.54 6.47 -1.03
CA LEU A 46 10.68 5.78 -1.61
C LEU A 46 11.71 6.88 -1.86
N GLY A 47 12.67 7.04 -0.94
CA GLY A 47 13.41 8.28 -0.76
C GLY A 47 13.80 8.95 -2.06
N ARG A 48 13.73 10.29 -2.11
CA ARG A 48 14.34 11.04 -3.20
C ARG A 48 15.85 10.84 -3.06
N PRO A 49 16.60 10.33 -4.06
CA PRO A 49 18.04 10.53 -4.02
C PRO A 49 18.26 12.04 -3.92
N SER A 50 18.96 12.49 -2.88
CA SER A 50 19.41 13.87 -2.83
C SER A 50 20.17 14.13 -4.13
N PRO A 51 19.91 15.22 -4.87
CA PRO A 51 20.92 15.65 -5.82
C PRO A 51 22.22 15.81 -5.03
N ALA A 52 23.27 15.15 -5.48
CA ALA A 52 24.60 15.42 -4.97
C ALA A 52 24.90 16.88 -5.31
N SER A 53 25.10 17.70 -4.28
CA SER A 53 25.61 19.06 -4.42
C SER A 53 27.05 19.05 -4.95
#